data_AF-A0A1H6S2B2-F1
#
_entry.id   AF-A0A1H6S2B2-F1
#
_cell.length_a   1.000
_cell.length_b   1.000
_cell.length_c   1.000
_cell.angle_alpha   90.00
_cell.angle_beta   90.00
_cell.angle_gamma   90.00
#
_symmetry.space_group_name_H-M   'P 1'
#
loop_
_entity.id
_entity.type
_entity.pdbx_description
1 polymer ?
#
loop_
_entity_poly.entity_id
_entity_poly.type
_entity_poly.pdbx_seq_one_letter_code
_entity_poly.pdbx_strand_id
1 'polypeptide(L)'
;MHLSSRTIIIGLTLLLVASLATLTFLYPAANLPLVRRDDAAWVEKARKDARAIFPETVQERKTFPIVMRLSDRICIELRSTAADGTGSYLVCYEARTGKKVEERSVVGF
;
A
#
# COMPACT_ATOMS: atom_id res chain seq x y z
N MET A 1 37.28 -28.29 -18.31
CA MET A 1 36.25 -29.20 -17.78
C MET A 1 35.00 -29.07 -18.63
N HIS A 2 34.70 -30.05 -19.48
CA HIS A 2 33.42 -30.08 -20.22
C HIS A 2 32.35 -30.63 -19.29
N LEU A 3 31.38 -29.80 -18.89
CA LEU A 3 30.18 -30.31 -18.24
C LEU A 3 29.38 -31.12 -19.26
N SER A 4 28.98 -32.34 -18.88
CA SER A 4 28.08 -33.17 -19.66
C SER A 4 26.72 -32.49 -19.80
N SER A 5 26.07 -32.64 -20.96
CA SER A 5 24.70 -32.15 -21.18
C SER A 5 23.74 -32.59 -20.07
N ARG A 6 23.93 -33.79 -19.50
CA ARG A 6 23.16 -34.29 -18.35
C ARG A 6 23.33 -33.45 -17.08
N THR A 7 24.56 -33.02 -16.75
CA THR A 7 24.78 -32.20 -15.55
C THR A 7 24.23 -30.78 -15.71
N ILE A 8 24.26 -30.25 -16.94
CA ILE A 8 23.63 -28.96 -17.27
C ILE A 8 22.11 -29.04 -17.11
N ILE A 9 21.48 -30.08 -17.67
CA ILE A 9 20.02 -30.28 -17.56
C ILE A 9 19.60 -30.42 -16.10
N ILE A 10 20.29 -31.27 -15.32
CA ILE A 10 19.97 -31.46 -13.89
C ILE A 10 20.11 -30.15 -13.11
N GLY A 11 21.19 -29.40 -13.34
CA GLY A 11 21.40 -28.09 -12.72
C GLY A 11 20.31 -27.09 -13.06
N LEU A 12 19.91 -27.02 -14.34
CA LEU A 12 18.86 -26.12 -14.80
C LEU A 12 17.49 -26.49 -14.22
N THR A 13 17.21 -27.79 -14.11
CA THR A 13 15.95 -28.28 -13.53
C THR A 13 15.88 -27.97 -12.04
N LEU A 14 16.97 -28.16 -11.30
CA LEU A 14 17.08 -27.78 -9.90
C LEU A 14 16.89 -26.27 -9.70
N LEU A 15 17.50 -25.45 -10.55
CA LEU A 15 17.34 -24.00 -10.51
C LEU A 15 15.88 -23.59 -10.75
N LEU A 16 15.23 -24.21 -11.74
CA LEU A 16 13.82 -23.95 -12.05
C LEU A 16 12.92 -24.29 -10.87
N VAL A 17 13.09 -25.47 -10.27
CA VAL A 17 12.31 -25.90 -9.10
C VAL A 17 12.53 -24.96 -7.92
N ALA A 18 13.78 -24.59 -7.63
CA ALA A 18 14.11 -23.66 -6.55
C ALA A 18 13.49 -22.27 -6.80
N SER A 19 13.55 -21.76 -8.02
CA SER A 19 12.95 -20.48 -8.39
C SER A 19 11.43 -20.49 -8.26
N LEU A 20 10.77 -21.57 -8.70
CA LEU A 20 9.33 -21.73 -8.59
C LEU A 20 8.89 -21.81 -7.12
N ALA A 21 9.61 -22.57 -6.30
CA ALA A 21 9.37 -22.67 -4.86
C ALA A 21 9.56 -21.32 -4.14
N THR A 22 10.55 -20.54 -4.57
CA THR A 22 10.77 -19.18 -4.03
C THR A 22 9.63 -18.24 -4.41
N LEU A 23 9.18 -18.29 -5.66
CA LEU A 23 8.04 -17.49 -6.13
C LEU A 23 6.75 -17.86 -5.39
N THR A 24 6.43 -19.14 -5.22
CA THR A 24 5.22 -19.56 -4.50
C THR A 24 5.24 -19.12 -3.04
N PHE A 25 6.40 -19.07 -2.40
CA PHE A 25 6.53 -18.59 -1.02
C PHE A 25 6.44 -17.06 -0.90
N LEU A 26 7.04 -16.32 -1.84
CA LEU A 26 7.08 -14.86 -1.80
C LEU A 26 5.83 -14.19 -2.38
N TYR A 27 5.13 -14.85 -3.31
CA TYR A 27 3.96 -14.30 -3.98
C TYR A 27 2.82 -13.89 -3.01
N PRO A 28 2.48 -14.67 -1.97
CA PRO A 28 1.50 -14.25 -0.98
C PRO A 28 1.95 -13.02 -0.20
N ALA A 29 3.24 -12.94 0.17
CA ALA A 29 3.79 -11.80 0.91
C ALA A 29 3.76 -10.52 0.06
N ALA A 30 4.05 -10.63 -1.24
CA ALA A 30 3.97 -9.51 -2.18
C ALA A 30 2.53 -9.05 -2.45
N ASN A 31 1.54 -9.93 -2.29
CA ASN A 31 0.12 -9.63 -2.49
C ASN A 31 -0.64 -9.38 -1.18
N LEU A 32 0.06 -9.22 -0.05
CA LEU A 32 -0.58 -8.80 1.18
C LEU A 32 -1.29 -7.45 0.95
N PRO A 33 -2.54 -7.30 1.41
CA PRO A 33 -3.25 -6.06 1.22
C PRO A 33 -2.47 -4.93 1.90
N LEU A 34 -2.24 -3.85 1.16
CA LEU A 34 -1.54 -2.65 1.63
C LEU A 34 -2.17 -2.05 2.89
N VAL A 35 -3.46 -2.31 3.10
CA VAL A 35 -4.24 -1.91 4.26
C VAL A 35 -4.73 -3.16 4.98
N ARG A 36 -4.44 -3.27 6.28
CA ARG A 36 -5.00 -4.35 7.12
C ARG A 36 -6.52 -4.21 7.15
N ARG A 37 -7.25 -5.33 7.28
CA ARG A 37 -8.73 -5.29 7.37
C ARG A 37 -9.24 -4.34 8.46
N ASP A 38 -8.58 -4.31 9.61
CA ASP A 38 -8.94 -3.45 10.74
C ASP A 38 -8.73 -1.94 10.45
N ASP A 39 -7.93 -1.60 9.45
CA ASP A 39 -7.63 -0.23 9.03
C ASP A 39 -8.54 0.27 7.90
N ALA A 40 -9.26 -0.64 7.23
CA ALA A 40 -10.08 -0.30 6.07
C ALA A 40 -11.14 0.76 6.38
N ALA A 41 -11.77 0.69 7.56
CA ALA A 41 -12.78 1.66 7.98
C ALA A 41 -12.19 3.07 8.18
N TRP A 42 -10.97 3.16 8.71
CA TRP A 42 -10.26 4.42 8.90
C TRP A 42 -9.82 5.02 7.57
N VAL A 43 -9.34 4.19 6.65
CA VAL A 43 -8.97 4.61 5.30
C VAL A 43 -10.19 5.11 4.52
N GLU A 44 -11.34 4.43 4.59
CA GLU A 44 -12.57 4.90 3.94
C GLU A 44 -13.09 6.20 4.55
N LYS A 45 -12.96 6.37 5.87
CA LYS A 45 -13.27 7.64 6.54
C LYS A 45 -12.39 8.77 6.03
N ALA A 46 -11.07 8.54 5.95
CA ALA A 46 -10.13 9.50 5.37
C ALA A 46 -10.44 9.82 3.90
N ARG A 47 -10.82 8.83 3.09
CA ARG A 47 -11.24 9.05 1.69
C ARG A 47 -12.53 9.88 1.59
N LYS A 48 -13.45 9.71 2.54
CA LYS A 48 -14.68 10.52 2.61
C LYS A 48 -14.35 11.96 2.99
N ASP A 49 -13.50 12.17 3.98
CA ASP A 49 -13.08 13.50 4.41
C ASP A 49 -12.28 14.20 3.29
N ALA A 50 -11.38 13.48 2.61
CA ALA A 50 -10.65 13.99 1.45
C ALA A 50 -11.57 14.38 0.29
N ARG A 51 -12.60 13.57 -0.01
CA ARG A 51 -13.62 13.89 -1.05
C ARG A 51 -14.36 15.19 -0.78
N ALA A 52 -14.56 15.55 0.50
CA ALA A 52 -15.23 16.79 0.85
C ALA A 52 -14.37 18.04 0.53
N ILE A 53 -13.05 17.88 0.47
CA ILE A 53 -12.10 18.96 0.19
C ILE A 53 -11.67 18.94 -1.28
N PHE A 54 -11.55 17.74 -1.85
CA PHE A 54 -10.99 17.46 -3.17
C PHE A 54 -11.94 16.54 -3.96
N PRO A 55 -13.12 17.05 -4.39
CA PRO A 55 -14.17 16.23 -4.98
C PRO A 55 -13.78 15.62 -6.34
N GLU A 56 -13.00 16.35 -7.15
CA GLU A 56 -12.60 15.93 -8.51
C GLU A 56 -11.46 14.90 -8.48
N THR A 57 -10.53 15.02 -7.53
CA THR A 57 -9.31 14.20 -7.52
C THR A 57 -9.46 12.85 -6.84
N VAL A 58 -10.39 12.67 -5.90
CA VAL A 58 -10.53 11.37 -5.19
C VAL A 58 -11.37 10.35 -5.96
N GLN A 59 -12.21 10.76 -6.92
CA GLN A 59 -12.92 9.82 -7.79
C GLN A 59 -12.02 9.23 -8.89
N GLU A 60 -11.05 10.00 -9.39
CA GLU A 60 -10.19 9.58 -10.50
C GLU A 60 -8.77 9.13 -10.09
N ARG A 61 -8.23 9.60 -8.97
CA ARG A 61 -6.85 9.25 -8.59
C ARG A 61 -6.81 7.99 -7.73
N LYS A 62 -6.03 7.00 -8.20
CA LYS A 62 -5.54 5.91 -7.35
C LYS A 62 -4.76 6.56 -6.20
N THR A 63 -5.31 6.54 -5.01
CA THR A 63 -4.62 7.00 -3.81
C THR A 63 -3.99 5.82 -3.09
N PHE A 64 -2.74 5.99 -2.69
CA PHE A 64 -2.03 5.03 -1.88
C PHE A 64 -2.19 5.41 -0.40
N PRO A 65 -2.94 4.63 0.40
CA PRO A 65 -3.12 4.92 1.82
C PRO A 65 -1.91 4.45 2.62
N ILE A 66 -1.42 5.31 3.51
CA ILE A 66 -0.43 4.99 4.54
C ILE A 66 -1.12 5.14 5.89
N VAL A 67 -1.16 4.05 6.64
CA VAL A 67 -1.77 4.01 7.98
C VAL A 67 -0.65 4.11 9.02
N MET A 68 -0.74 5.12 9.87
CA MET A 68 0.16 5.33 11.00
C MET A 68 -0.63 5.19 12.30
N ARG A 69 -0.31 4.16 13.09
CA ARG A 69 -0.93 3.91 14.40
C ARG A 69 -0.02 4.47 15.50
N LEU A 70 -0.56 5.40 16.27
CA LEU A 70 0.06 5.97 17.46
C LEU A 70 -0.74 5.53 18.70
N SER A 71 -0.23 5.80 19.90
CA SER A 71 -0.84 5.33 21.15
C SER A 71 -2.24 5.89 21.41
N ASP A 72 -2.50 7.12 20.96
CA ASP A 72 -3.74 7.87 21.18
C ASP A 72 -4.52 8.17 19.90
N ARG A 73 -3.91 7.95 18.73
CA ARG A 73 -4.45 8.37 17.43
C ARG A 73 -4.11 7.43 16.30
N ILE A 74 -4.92 7.50 15.26
CA ILE A 74 -4.70 6.83 13.98
C ILE A 74 -4.63 7.91 12.92
N CYS A 75 -3.50 8.00 12.23
CA CYS A 75 -3.28 8.93 11.14
C CYS A 75 -3.30 8.18 9.82
N ILE A 76 -3.98 8.74 8.83
CA ILE A 76 -4.06 8.23 7.47
C ILE A 76 -3.50 9.30 6.55
N GLU A 77 -2.44 8.97 5.81
CA GLU A 77 -1.99 9.77 4.68
C GLU A 77 -2.48 9.09 3.40
N LEU A 78 -3.32 9.76 2.63
CA LEU A 78 -3.64 9.40 1.27
C LEU A 78 -2.64 10.12 0.37
N ARG A 79 -1.86 9.37 -0.41
CA ARG A 79 -0.93 9.93 -1.39
C ARG A 79 -1.48 9.75 -2.80
N SER A 80 -1.50 10.81 -3.59
CA SER A 80 -1.80 10.71 -5.01
C SER A 80 -0.73 9.88 -5.72
N THR A 81 -1.12 8.94 -6.57
CA THR A 81 -0.19 8.27 -7.50
C THR A 81 -0.22 8.90 -8.90
N ALA A 82 -0.86 10.06 -9.06
CA ALA A 82 -0.93 10.74 -10.35
C ALA A 82 0.43 11.39 -10.68
N ALA A 83 0.80 11.38 -11.97
CA ALA A 83 2.09 11.85 -12.45
C ALA A 83 2.22 13.39 -12.45
N ASP A 84 1.11 14.11 -12.25
CA ASP A 84 0.97 15.57 -12.35
C ASP A 84 1.16 16.31 -11.02
N GLY A 85 1.34 15.59 -9.90
CA GLY A 85 1.68 16.20 -8.61
C GLY A 85 1.58 15.22 -7.45
N THR A 86 2.62 15.21 -6.61
CA THR A 86 2.69 14.44 -5.34
C THR A 86 1.83 15.10 -4.25
N GLY A 87 0.55 15.32 -4.53
CA GLY A 87 -0.40 15.76 -3.52
C GLY A 87 -0.56 14.68 -2.45
N SER A 88 -0.65 15.09 -1.19
CA SER A 88 -1.05 14.20 -0.11
C SER A 88 -2.09 14.87 0.77
N TYR A 89 -3.01 14.05 1.26
CA TYR A 89 -3.99 14.41 2.26
C TYR A 89 -3.73 13.58 3.50
N LEU A 90 -3.44 14.24 4.61
CA LEU A 90 -3.19 13.62 5.90
C LEU A 90 -4.30 14.00 6.87
N VAL A 91 -4.84 13.00 7.56
CA VAL A 91 -5.82 13.20 8.62
C VAL A 91 -5.50 12.30 9.80
N CYS A 92 -5.61 12.83 11.01
CA CYS A 92 -5.50 12.05 12.23
C CYS A 92 -6.82 12.05 12.98
N TYR A 93 -7.19 10.86 13.48
CA TYR A 93 -8.34 10.64 14.33
C TYR A 93 -7.88 10.18 15.71
N GLU A 94 -8.54 10.65 16.77
CA GLU A 94 -8.39 10.07 18.09
C GLU A 94 -8.85 8.60 18.06
N ALA A 95 -8.01 7.68 18.54
CA ALA A 95 -8.23 6.25 18.36
C ALA A 95 -9.50 5.71 19.07
N ARG A 96 -9.92 6.36 20.16
CA ARG A 96 -11.09 5.95 20.96
C ARG A 96 -12.41 6.50 20.44
N THR A 97 -12.44 7.78 20.09
CA THR A 97 -13.69 8.48 19.69
C THR A 97 -13.85 8.55 18.18
N GLY A 98 -12.76 8.35 17.43
CA GLY A 98 -12.69 8.59 16.00
C GLY A 98 -12.84 10.07 15.62
N LYS A 99 -12.78 11.00 16.57
CA LYS A 99 -12.87 12.43 16.28
C LYS A 99 -11.63 12.87 15.51
N LYS A 100 -11.82 13.66 14.44
CA LYS A 100 -10.72 14.29 13.70
C LYS A 100 -10.00 15.28 14.63
N VAL A 101 -8.70 15.09 14.80
CA VAL A 101 -7.84 15.91 15.67
C VAL A 101 -6.80 16.71 14.87
N GLU A 102 -6.48 16.26 13.67
CA GLU A 102 -5.54 16.94 12.77
C GLU A 102 -5.93 16.67 11.32
N GLU A 103 -5.73 17.67 10.47
CA GLU A 103 -5.95 17.60 9.03
C GLU A 103 -4.93 18.49 8.34
N ARG A 104 -4.24 17.94 7.34
CA ARG A 104 -3.27 18.65 6.51
C ARG A 104 -3.40 18.18 5.07
N SER A 105 -3.16 19.07 4.13
CA SER A 105 -3.11 18.73 2.71
C SER A 105 -2.01 19.52 2.03
N VAL A 106 -1.29 18.87 1.14
CA VAL A 106 -0.36 19.52 0.22
C VAL A 106 -1.11 19.78 -1.10
N VAL A 107 -0.92 20.98 -1.66
CA VAL A 107 -1.56 21.43 -2.90
C VAL A 107 -1.34 20.41 -4.02
N GLY A 108 -2.41 20.11 -4.77
CA GLY A 108 -2.39 19.14 -5.86
C GLY A 108 -2.80 17.72 -5.46
N PHE A 109 -3.55 17.55 -4.36
CA PHE A 109 -4.22 16.29 -4.03
C PHE A 109 -5.39 16.01 -4.95
#